data_AF-A0A5C6B0Z5-F1
#
_entry.id   AF-A0A5C6B0Z5-F1
#
_cell.length_a   1.000
_cell.length_b   1.000
_cell.length_c   1.000
_cell.angle_alpha   90.00
_cell.angle_beta   90.00
_cell.angle_gamma   90.00
#
_symmetry.space_group_name_H-M   'P 1'
#
loop_
_entity.id
_entity.type
_entity.pdbx_description
1 polymer ?
#
loop_
_entity_poly.entity_id
_entity_poly.type
_entity_poly.pdbx_seq_one_letter_code
_entity_poly.pdbx_strand_id
1 'polypeptide(L)'
;MHCVTLTDLAAALSQHGPQLIYRRQPLPDKTLVQYWTASRTRFESWHRRLAQFRLAQQADDWDRMSAWWSEHLATMEEILVSEILTRVVAAVAVGLDEAFCHDALIDDSTSAMDAGPSNANNSVRPDRSIVERIAPITHGVFLSHLEASNRVHQMMLARQGSSVEHLVRLNRLRQGIARWNDLLIGRLSVESSLRFAYSIDTQRAKDFGEEIRDGDMEHRTTTAWLMNAAMRDMMIQRTSDTAASPRENRAVASSVLQMFRPALFDSLGHPKSTWMHQLHLNGRHDDGFVRSIMI
;
A
#
# COMPACT_ATOMS: atom_id res chain seq x y z
N MET A 1 -8.39 -2.12 16.12
CA MET A 1 -8.31 -1.19 14.98
C MET A 1 -9.21 -1.74 13.88
N HIS A 2 -10.11 -0.92 13.35
CA HIS A 2 -11.06 -1.32 12.32
C HIS A 2 -10.39 -1.40 10.94
N CYS A 3 -10.91 -2.23 10.01
CA CYS A 3 -10.35 -2.37 8.66
C CYS A 3 -10.43 -1.06 7.85
N VAL A 4 -11.46 -0.24 8.10
CA VAL A 4 -11.59 1.12 7.56
C VAL A 4 -10.33 1.94 7.84
N THR A 5 -9.70 1.81 9.00
CA THR A 5 -8.48 2.58 9.32
C THR A 5 -7.28 2.16 8.46
N LEU A 6 -7.27 0.93 7.94
CA LEU A 6 -6.27 0.49 6.95
C LEU A 6 -6.48 1.19 5.61
N THR A 7 -7.72 1.52 5.25
CA THR A 7 -8.02 2.29 4.04
C THR A 7 -7.60 3.75 4.17
N ASP A 8 -7.80 4.37 5.35
CA ASP A 8 -7.29 5.73 5.59
C ASP A 8 -5.77 5.78 5.43
N LEU A 9 -5.09 4.76 5.98
CA LEU A 9 -3.64 4.62 5.82
C LEU A 9 -3.28 4.49 4.35
N ALA A 10 -3.94 3.61 3.60
CA ALA A 10 -3.70 3.46 2.16
C ALA A 10 -3.92 4.76 1.37
N ALA A 11 -4.95 5.54 1.71
CA ALA A 11 -5.18 6.85 1.10
C ALA A 11 -4.07 7.86 1.41
N ALA A 12 -3.60 7.90 2.66
CA ALA A 12 -2.45 8.73 3.03
C ALA A 12 -1.19 8.29 2.27
N LEU A 13 -0.95 6.98 2.13
CA LEU A 13 0.20 6.47 1.37
C LEU A 13 0.11 6.79 -0.12
N SER A 14 -1.08 6.70 -0.72
CA SER A 14 -1.29 7.08 -2.11
C SER A 14 -1.07 8.57 -2.33
N GLN A 15 -1.52 9.42 -1.38
CA GLN A 15 -1.36 10.87 -1.46
C GLN A 15 0.10 11.31 -1.29
N HIS A 16 0.87 10.66 -0.42
CA HIS A 16 2.24 11.07 -0.07
C HIS A 16 3.32 10.16 -0.68
N GLY A 17 2.93 9.05 -1.31
CA GLY A 17 3.79 8.07 -1.97
C GLY A 17 4.77 8.67 -2.97
N PRO A 18 4.36 9.60 -3.86
CA PRO A 18 5.30 10.24 -4.79
C PRO A 18 6.45 10.97 -4.08
N GLN A 19 6.18 11.64 -2.95
CA GLN A 19 7.22 12.31 -2.16
C GLN A 19 8.16 11.32 -1.47
N LEU A 20 7.65 10.15 -1.09
CA LEU A 20 8.44 9.08 -0.48
C LEU A 20 9.40 8.48 -1.50
N ILE A 21 8.90 8.23 -2.72
CA ILE A 21 9.67 7.73 -3.85
C ILE A 21 10.76 8.73 -4.24
N TYR A 22 10.43 10.02 -4.32
CA TYR A 22 11.39 11.08 -4.65
C TYR A 22 12.54 11.21 -3.62
N ARG A 23 12.30 10.90 -2.35
CA ARG A 23 13.30 11.05 -1.27
C ARG A 23 14.33 9.93 -1.21
N ARG A 24 14.11 8.79 -1.87
CA ARG A 24 15.10 7.73 -2.09
C ARG A 24 15.87 7.31 -0.83
N GLN A 25 15.17 7.15 0.30
CA GLN A 25 15.81 6.71 1.55
C GLN A 25 15.61 5.21 1.76
N PRO A 26 16.68 4.44 2.05
CA PRO A 26 16.55 3.00 2.26
C PRO A 26 15.67 2.72 3.49
N LEU A 27 14.78 1.74 3.35
CA LEU A 27 13.94 1.28 4.45
C LEU A 27 14.76 0.39 5.40
N PRO A 28 14.61 0.54 6.72
CA PRO A 28 15.26 -0.39 7.64
C PRO A 28 14.72 -1.83 7.47
N ASP A 29 15.59 -2.82 7.31
CA ASP A 29 15.22 -4.24 7.13
C ASP A 29 14.27 -4.75 8.22
N LYS A 30 14.50 -4.31 9.46
CA LYS A 30 13.66 -4.65 10.62
C LYS A 30 12.19 -4.30 10.38
N THR A 31 11.92 -3.19 9.71
CA THR A 31 10.56 -2.74 9.40
C THR A 31 9.87 -3.65 8.38
N LEU A 32 10.60 -4.06 7.34
CA LEU A 32 10.07 -4.99 6.33
C LEU A 32 9.76 -6.36 6.92
N VAL A 33 10.66 -6.88 7.76
CA VAL A 33 10.44 -8.13 8.48
C VAL A 33 9.19 -8.03 9.35
N GLN A 34 9.02 -6.94 10.10
CA GLN A 34 7.83 -6.74 10.92
C GLN A 34 6.53 -6.69 10.11
N TYR A 35 6.53 -6.02 8.96
CA TYR A 35 5.35 -5.98 8.09
C TYR A 35 5.01 -7.35 7.51
N TRP A 36 6.02 -8.07 7.03
CA TRP A 36 5.84 -9.43 6.52
C TRP A 36 5.31 -10.36 7.62
N THR A 37 5.92 -10.35 8.81
CA THR A 37 5.47 -11.17 9.95
C THR A 37 4.04 -10.83 10.37
N ALA A 38 3.72 -9.53 10.53
CA ALA A 38 2.38 -9.10 10.91
C ALA A 38 1.32 -9.53 9.87
N SER A 39 1.64 -9.38 8.58
CA SER A 39 0.76 -9.79 7.49
C SER A 39 0.56 -11.30 7.46
N ARG A 40 1.63 -12.09 7.63
CA ARG A 40 1.56 -13.55 7.68
C ARG A 40 0.70 -14.05 8.83
N THR A 41 0.90 -13.54 10.05
CA THR A 41 0.07 -13.91 11.20
C THR A 41 -1.41 -13.65 10.93
N ARG A 42 -1.73 -12.52 10.29
CA ARG A 42 -3.11 -12.21 9.89
C ARG A 42 -3.65 -13.19 8.85
N PHE A 43 -2.87 -13.52 7.83
CA PHE A 43 -3.28 -14.49 6.80
C PHE A 43 -3.51 -15.89 7.38
N GLU A 44 -2.67 -16.35 8.30
CA GLU A 44 -2.87 -17.63 9.01
C GLU A 44 -4.16 -17.62 9.84
N SER A 45 -4.49 -16.48 10.45
CA SER A 45 -5.74 -16.24 11.18
C SER A 45 -6.97 -16.34 10.26
N TRP A 46 -6.93 -15.70 9.09
CA TRP A 46 -7.99 -15.81 8.09
C TRP A 46 -8.08 -17.21 7.50
N HIS A 47 -6.96 -17.84 7.18
CA HIS A 47 -6.93 -19.19 6.62
C HIS A 47 -7.64 -20.19 7.54
N ARG A 48 -7.37 -20.14 8.85
CA ARG A 48 -8.03 -21.01 9.84
C ARG A 48 -9.54 -20.79 9.87
N ARG A 49 -10.01 -19.54 9.86
CA ARG A 49 -11.45 -19.23 9.83
C ARG A 49 -12.12 -19.73 8.54
N LEU A 50 -11.53 -19.45 7.37
CA LEU A 50 -12.05 -19.90 6.08
C LEU A 50 -11.99 -21.44 5.93
N ALA A 51 -11.03 -22.12 6.58
CA ALA A 51 -10.97 -23.57 6.59
C ALA A 51 -12.14 -24.21 7.35
N GLN A 52 -12.64 -23.57 8.41
CA GLN A 52 -13.82 -24.07 9.15
C GLN A 52 -15.07 -24.09 8.27
N PHE A 53 -15.26 -23.08 7.42
CA PHE A 53 -16.33 -23.09 6.42
C PHE A 53 -16.21 -24.26 5.44
N ARG A 54 -14.99 -24.53 4.93
CA ARG A 54 -14.74 -25.67 4.02
C ARG A 54 -15.07 -27.01 4.67
N LEU A 55 -14.79 -27.17 5.96
CA LEU A 55 -15.15 -28.39 6.69
C LEU A 55 -16.68 -28.55 6.81
N ALA A 56 -17.41 -27.47 7.10
CA ALA A 56 -18.87 -27.50 7.12
C ALA A 56 -19.46 -27.80 5.73
N GLN A 57 -18.87 -27.23 4.68
CA GLN A 57 -19.24 -27.49 3.29
C GLN A 57 -19.02 -28.96 2.90
N GLN A 58 -17.89 -29.57 3.31
CA GLN A 58 -17.61 -30.97 3.03
C GLN A 58 -18.55 -31.93 3.78
N ALA A 59 -19.08 -31.51 4.92
CA ALA A 59 -20.06 -32.26 5.70
C ALA A 59 -21.52 -32.04 5.25
N ASP A 60 -21.76 -31.17 4.26
CA ASP A 60 -23.10 -30.71 3.83
C ASP A 60 -23.98 -30.19 4.98
N ASP A 61 -23.34 -29.57 5.97
CA ASP A 61 -23.98 -29.05 7.18
C ASP A 61 -24.45 -27.61 6.98
N TRP A 62 -25.63 -27.46 6.37
CA TRP A 62 -26.21 -26.16 5.99
C TRP A 62 -26.41 -25.20 7.16
N ASP A 63 -26.85 -25.70 8.31
CA ASP A 63 -27.08 -24.88 9.51
C ASP A 63 -25.75 -24.30 10.01
N ARG A 64 -24.71 -25.12 10.06
CA ARG A 64 -23.37 -24.68 10.44
C ARG A 64 -22.78 -23.70 9.43
N MET A 65 -23.00 -23.92 8.13
CA MET A 65 -22.57 -22.97 7.10
C MET A 65 -23.25 -21.61 7.27
N SER A 66 -24.56 -21.60 7.50
CA SER A 66 -25.34 -20.37 7.70
C SER A 66 -24.94 -19.60 8.95
N ALA A 67 -24.75 -20.31 10.06
CA ALA A 67 -24.22 -19.73 11.30
C ALA A 67 -22.83 -19.13 11.09
N TRP A 68 -21.95 -19.86 10.39
CA TRP A 68 -20.59 -19.40 10.10
C TRP A 68 -20.58 -18.10 9.28
N TRP A 69 -21.42 -17.99 8.24
CA TRP A 69 -21.51 -16.77 7.42
C TRP A 69 -21.87 -15.53 8.24
N SER A 70 -22.83 -15.69 9.16
CA SER A 70 -23.30 -14.60 10.01
C SER A 70 -22.23 -14.17 11.01
N GLU A 71 -21.51 -15.14 11.60
CA GLU A 71 -20.43 -14.88 12.55
C GLU A 71 -19.19 -14.27 11.88
N HIS A 72 -18.89 -14.65 10.63
CA HIS A 72 -17.64 -14.32 9.97
C HIS A 72 -17.75 -13.24 8.88
N LEU A 73 -18.91 -12.59 8.76
CA LEU A 73 -19.11 -11.51 7.78
C LEU A 73 -18.04 -10.42 7.88
N ALA A 74 -17.77 -9.93 9.10
CA ALA A 74 -16.73 -8.93 9.34
C ALA A 74 -15.32 -9.39 8.92
N THR A 75 -15.04 -10.70 8.96
CA THR A 75 -13.75 -11.24 8.49
C THR A 75 -13.64 -11.13 6.98
N MET A 76 -14.72 -11.45 6.25
CA MET A 76 -14.75 -11.33 4.78
C MET A 76 -14.66 -9.87 4.34
N GLU A 77 -15.36 -8.97 5.04
CA GLU A 77 -15.23 -7.53 4.82
C GLU A 77 -13.80 -7.05 5.07
N GLU A 78 -13.17 -7.47 6.18
CA GLU A 78 -11.78 -7.13 6.50
C GLU A 78 -10.79 -7.60 5.42
N ILE A 79 -10.96 -8.83 4.92
CA ILE A 79 -10.15 -9.36 3.80
C ILE A 79 -10.29 -8.41 2.61
N LEU A 80 -11.51 -8.19 2.11
CA LEU A 80 -11.74 -7.37 0.91
C LEU A 80 -11.22 -5.94 1.09
N VAL A 81 -11.54 -5.29 2.22
CA VAL A 81 -11.20 -3.88 2.48
C VAL A 81 -9.69 -3.68 2.60
N SER A 82 -8.98 -4.61 3.25
CA SER A 82 -7.55 -4.46 3.48
C SER A 82 -6.68 -4.77 2.25
N GLU A 83 -7.29 -5.23 1.15
CA GLU A 83 -6.65 -5.38 -0.16
C GLU A 83 -6.12 -4.04 -0.70
N ILE A 84 -6.83 -2.94 -0.42
CA ILE A 84 -6.43 -1.59 -0.84
C ILE A 84 -5.04 -1.26 -0.27
N LEU A 85 -4.82 -1.53 1.02
CA LEU A 85 -3.55 -1.24 1.66
C LEU A 85 -2.41 -2.08 1.09
N THR A 86 -2.62 -3.38 0.87
CA THR A 86 -1.54 -4.26 0.35
C THR A 86 -1.15 -3.89 -1.08
N ARG A 87 -2.12 -3.51 -1.92
CA ARG A 87 -1.88 -3.00 -3.28
C ARG A 87 -1.09 -1.69 -3.25
N VAL A 88 -1.52 -0.71 -2.45
CA VAL A 88 -0.82 0.58 -2.34
C VAL A 88 0.59 0.41 -1.79
N VAL A 89 0.79 -0.41 -0.74
CA VAL A 89 2.14 -0.67 -0.18
C VAL A 89 3.05 -1.31 -1.22
N ALA A 90 2.57 -2.30 -1.97
CA ALA A 90 3.36 -2.94 -3.01
C ALA A 90 3.68 -2.00 -4.18
N ALA A 91 2.74 -1.13 -4.57
CA ALA A 91 2.98 -0.11 -5.59
C ALA A 91 4.02 0.95 -5.14
N VAL A 92 3.98 1.38 -3.87
CA VAL A 92 5.01 2.27 -3.30
C VAL A 92 6.38 1.60 -3.28
N ALA A 93 6.43 0.32 -2.88
CA ALA A 93 7.68 -0.43 -2.84
C ALA A 93 8.32 -0.61 -4.23
N VAL A 94 7.52 -0.88 -5.26
CA VAL A 94 8.00 -0.89 -6.66
C VAL A 94 8.54 0.48 -7.05
N GLY A 95 7.84 1.56 -6.71
CA GLY A 95 8.34 2.91 -6.98
C GLY A 95 9.67 3.23 -6.27
N LEU A 96 9.86 2.75 -5.04
CA LEU A 96 11.12 2.90 -4.32
C LEU A 96 12.25 2.12 -5.00
N ASP A 97 12.03 0.85 -5.33
CA ASP A 97 13.02 0.01 -6.02
C ASP A 97 13.40 0.59 -7.40
N GLU A 98 12.45 1.13 -8.16
CA GLU A 98 12.71 1.86 -9.41
C GLU A 98 13.65 3.05 -9.20
N ALA A 99 13.38 3.85 -8.18
CA ALA A 99 14.16 5.05 -7.88
C ALA A 99 15.59 4.70 -7.45
N PHE A 100 15.79 3.61 -6.70
CA PHE A 100 17.13 3.12 -6.34
C PHE A 100 17.90 2.53 -7.51
N CYS A 101 17.23 1.83 -8.42
CA CYS A 101 17.87 1.26 -9.61
C CYS A 101 18.40 2.34 -10.56
N HIS A 102 17.66 3.44 -10.70
CA HIS A 102 18.09 4.57 -11.54
C HIS A 102 19.41 5.20 -11.04
N ASP A 103 19.63 5.29 -9.73
CA ASP A 103 20.84 5.88 -9.16
C ASP A 103 22.08 5.01 -9.36
N ALA A 104 21.94 3.68 -9.25
CA ALA A 104 23.04 2.75 -9.50
C ALA A 104 23.60 2.87 -10.93
N LEU A 105 22.76 3.22 -11.91
CA LEU A 105 23.18 3.40 -13.31
C LEU A 105 23.88 4.75 -13.57
N ILE A 106 23.56 5.80 -12.81
CA ILE A 106 24.19 7.12 -12.93
C ILE A 106 25.60 7.12 -12.31
N ASP A 107 25.77 6.47 -11.14
CA ASP A 107 27.08 6.40 -10.48
C ASP A 107 28.12 5.61 -11.30
N ASP A 108 27.71 4.54 -11.99
CA ASP A 108 28.61 3.75 -12.85
C ASP A 108 29.04 4.49 -14.12
N SER A 109 28.16 5.31 -14.70
CA SER A 109 28.48 6.07 -15.92
C SER A 109 29.35 7.31 -15.64
N THR A 110 29.22 7.91 -14.47
CA THR A 110 30.07 9.04 -14.03
C THR A 110 31.48 8.56 -13.63
N SER A 111 31.58 7.36 -13.04
CA SER A 111 32.85 6.74 -12.66
C SER A 111 33.70 6.28 -13.86
N ALA A 112 33.07 6.03 -15.02
CA ALA A 112 33.75 5.58 -16.22
C ALA A 112 34.46 6.71 -17.01
N MET A 113 34.12 7.98 -16.77
CA MET A 113 34.76 9.11 -17.47
C MET A 113 36.03 9.65 -16.79
N ASP A 114 36.26 9.35 -15.50
CA ASP A 114 37.45 9.80 -14.75
C ASP A 114 38.54 8.72 -14.55
N ALA A 115 38.34 7.50 -15.08
CA ALA A 115 39.30 6.40 -14.92
C ALA A 115 40.29 6.35 -16.09
N GLY A 116 41.46 6.95 -15.91
CA GLY A 116 42.66 6.65 -16.73
C GLY A 116 43.05 5.16 -16.63
N PRO A 117 43.83 4.61 -17.57
CA PRO A 117 44.05 3.18 -17.69
C PRO A 117 45.03 2.69 -16.63
N SER A 118 44.56 2.36 -15.44
CA SER A 118 45.36 1.55 -14.52
C SER A 118 44.54 0.68 -13.57
N ASN A 119 44.93 -0.59 -13.56
CA ASN A 119 44.59 -1.67 -12.64
C ASN A 119 43.15 -2.21 -12.61
N ALA A 120 42.91 -3.12 -13.55
CA ALA A 120 41.99 -4.23 -13.39
C ALA A 120 42.43 -5.12 -12.20
N ASN A 121 41.96 -4.80 -11.00
CA ASN A 121 41.91 -5.76 -9.90
C ASN A 121 40.48 -5.99 -9.47
N ASN A 122 40.13 -7.27 -9.56
CA ASN A 122 38.82 -7.87 -9.47
C ASN A 122 38.25 -7.76 -8.04
N SER A 123 37.76 -6.59 -7.65
CA SER A 123 36.84 -6.49 -6.51
C SER A 123 35.42 -6.62 -7.05
N VAL A 124 34.86 -7.82 -6.99
CA VAL A 124 33.42 -8.03 -7.11
C VAL A 124 32.79 -7.23 -5.99
N ARG A 125 32.38 -5.98 -6.26
CA ARG A 125 31.51 -5.24 -5.34
C ARG A 125 30.25 -6.11 -5.24
N PRO A 126 29.87 -6.59 -4.04
CA PRO A 126 28.61 -7.29 -3.91
C PRO A 126 27.52 -6.35 -4.44
N ASP A 127 26.72 -6.88 -5.36
CA ASP A 127 25.61 -6.21 -6.00
C ASP A 127 24.62 -5.73 -4.94
N ARG A 128 24.87 -4.54 -4.39
CA ARG A 128 24.01 -3.87 -3.39
C ARG A 128 22.59 -3.70 -3.93
N SER A 129 22.39 -3.69 -5.26
CA SER A 129 21.10 -3.47 -5.90
C SER A 129 20.11 -4.63 -5.70
N ILE A 130 20.58 -5.86 -5.46
CA ILE A 130 19.71 -7.03 -5.28
C ILE A 130 19.26 -7.20 -3.83
N VAL A 131 20.12 -6.84 -2.86
CA VAL A 131 19.91 -7.14 -1.42
C VAL A 131 18.93 -6.18 -0.75
N GLU A 132 18.76 -4.96 -1.28
CA GLU A 132 17.88 -3.92 -0.68
C GLU A 132 16.47 -3.83 -1.33
N ARG A 133 16.11 -4.74 -2.24
CA ARG A 133 14.82 -4.67 -2.94
C ARG A 133 13.63 -4.93 -2.02
N ILE A 134 12.73 -3.96 -1.95
CA ILE A 134 11.54 -3.92 -1.09
C ILE A 134 10.36 -4.60 -1.81
N ALA A 135 10.31 -4.49 -3.14
CA ALA A 135 9.19 -4.96 -3.95
C ALA A 135 8.94 -6.48 -3.82
N PRO A 136 9.93 -7.38 -3.80
CA PRO A 136 9.67 -8.82 -3.71
C PRO A 136 8.89 -9.22 -2.44
N ILE A 137 9.25 -8.64 -1.29
CA ILE A 137 8.59 -8.95 -0.01
C ILE A 137 7.16 -8.41 -0.01
N THR A 138 6.98 -7.14 -0.39
CA THR A 138 5.66 -6.50 -0.40
C THR A 138 4.74 -7.09 -1.46
N HIS A 139 5.29 -7.48 -2.62
CA HIS A 139 4.58 -8.22 -3.67
C HIS A 139 4.15 -9.60 -3.17
N GLY A 140 4.99 -10.34 -2.45
CA GLY A 140 4.61 -11.61 -1.83
C GLY A 140 3.43 -11.45 -0.85
N VAL A 141 3.45 -10.41 -0.01
CA VAL A 141 2.32 -10.08 0.89
C VAL A 141 1.06 -9.75 0.10
N PHE A 142 1.18 -8.98 -0.98
CA PHE A 142 0.07 -8.68 -1.89
C PHE A 142 -0.52 -9.96 -2.51
N LEU A 143 0.30 -10.88 -3.01
CA LEU A 143 -0.18 -12.15 -3.59
C LEU A 143 -0.92 -13.02 -2.56
N SER A 144 -0.37 -13.16 -1.34
CA SER A 144 -1.04 -13.89 -0.26
C SER A 144 -2.39 -13.26 0.12
N HIS A 145 -2.47 -11.93 0.07
CA HIS A 145 -3.73 -11.23 0.29
C HIS A 145 -4.73 -11.51 -0.85
N LEU A 146 -4.28 -11.44 -2.10
CA LEU A 146 -5.12 -11.69 -3.28
C LEU A 146 -5.68 -13.12 -3.26
N GLU A 147 -4.90 -14.10 -2.78
CA GLU A 147 -5.38 -15.47 -2.57
C GLU A 147 -6.54 -15.53 -1.56
N ALA A 148 -6.41 -14.84 -0.42
CA ALA A 148 -7.47 -14.78 0.59
C ALA A 148 -8.74 -14.11 0.03
N SER A 149 -8.57 -13.00 -0.68
CA SER A 149 -9.65 -12.29 -1.37
C SER A 149 -10.34 -13.21 -2.38
N ASN A 150 -9.58 -13.91 -3.24
CA ASN A 150 -10.13 -14.86 -4.20
C ASN A 150 -10.95 -15.98 -3.54
N ARG A 151 -10.55 -16.46 -2.35
CA ARG A 151 -11.35 -17.45 -1.61
C ARG A 151 -12.69 -16.89 -1.14
N VAL A 152 -12.72 -15.64 -0.67
CA VAL A 152 -13.99 -14.96 -0.32
C VAL A 152 -14.88 -14.84 -1.56
N HIS A 153 -14.33 -14.48 -2.71
CA HIS A 153 -15.07 -14.43 -3.97
C HIS A 153 -15.67 -15.79 -4.36
N GLN A 154 -14.89 -16.87 -4.26
CA GLN A 154 -15.39 -18.22 -4.55
C GLN A 154 -16.53 -18.63 -3.60
N MET A 155 -16.43 -18.28 -2.32
CA MET A 155 -17.51 -18.51 -1.35
C MET A 155 -18.78 -17.72 -1.71
N MET A 156 -18.64 -16.46 -2.13
CA MET A 156 -19.76 -15.65 -2.60
C MET A 156 -20.43 -16.24 -3.86
N LEU A 157 -19.64 -16.79 -4.80
CA LEU A 157 -20.14 -17.41 -6.02
C LEU A 157 -20.83 -18.76 -5.77
N ALA A 158 -20.34 -19.54 -4.81
CA ALA A 158 -20.97 -20.80 -4.41
C ALA A 158 -22.34 -20.59 -3.75
N ARG A 159 -22.54 -19.45 -3.06
CA ARG A 159 -23.79 -19.03 -2.39
C ARG A 159 -24.31 -19.98 -1.30
N GLN A 160 -23.54 -21.00 -0.93
CA GLN A 160 -23.96 -22.00 0.05
C GLN A 160 -23.89 -21.43 1.48
N GLY A 161 -25.00 -21.50 2.21
CA GLY A 161 -25.14 -20.98 3.58
C GLY A 161 -25.25 -19.45 3.69
N SER A 162 -25.05 -18.68 2.63
CA SER A 162 -25.13 -17.21 2.71
C SER A 162 -26.55 -16.69 2.53
N SER A 163 -26.95 -15.69 3.31
CA SER A 163 -28.14 -14.89 3.01
C SER A 163 -27.92 -14.04 1.75
N VAL A 164 -29.00 -13.76 1.02
CA VAL A 164 -28.96 -12.85 -0.15
C VAL A 164 -28.46 -11.45 0.24
N GLU A 165 -28.86 -11.00 1.43
CA GLU A 165 -28.43 -9.71 2.00
C GLU A 165 -26.90 -9.64 2.16
N HIS A 166 -26.28 -10.67 2.76
CA HIS A 166 -24.83 -10.72 2.93
C HIS A 166 -24.10 -10.71 1.59
N LEU A 167 -24.59 -11.46 0.60
CA LEU A 167 -24.00 -11.49 -0.75
C LEU A 167 -24.08 -10.13 -1.45
N VAL A 168 -25.24 -9.48 -1.40
CA VAL A 168 -25.43 -8.15 -2.01
C VAL A 168 -24.54 -7.11 -1.34
N ARG A 169 -24.46 -7.14 0.00
CA ARG A 169 -23.60 -6.25 0.78
C ARG A 169 -22.13 -6.44 0.43
N LEU A 170 -21.60 -7.66 0.47
CA LEU A 170 -20.22 -7.96 0.11
C LEU A 170 -19.90 -7.60 -1.35
N ASN A 171 -20.82 -7.85 -2.28
CA ASN A 171 -20.60 -7.48 -3.68
C ASN A 171 -20.56 -5.94 -3.88
N ARG A 172 -21.42 -5.19 -3.19
CA ARG A 172 -21.38 -3.72 -3.21
C ARG A 172 -20.08 -3.20 -2.59
N LEU A 173 -19.64 -3.78 -1.48
CA LEU A 173 -18.37 -3.45 -0.84
C LEU A 173 -17.20 -3.71 -1.80
N ARG A 174 -17.13 -4.90 -2.41
CA ARG A 174 -16.12 -5.29 -3.41
C ARG A 174 -16.05 -4.31 -4.58
N GLN A 175 -17.20 -3.93 -5.16
CA GLN A 175 -17.24 -2.97 -6.27
C GLN A 175 -16.74 -1.58 -5.84
N GLY A 176 -17.08 -1.15 -4.62
CA GLY A 176 -16.58 0.10 -4.05
C GLY A 176 -15.06 0.07 -3.87
N ILE A 177 -14.54 -1.00 -3.26
CA ILE A 177 -13.11 -1.24 -3.09
C ILE A 177 -12.37 -1.19 -4.42
N ALA A 178 -12.90 -1.84 -5.47
CA ALA A 178 -12.28 -1.83 -6.79
C ALA A 178 -12.06 -0.41 -7.32
N ARG A 179 -13.10 0.43 -7.28
CA ARG A 179 -13.02 1.81 -7.77
C ARG A 179 -12.04 2.65 -6.96
N TRP A 180 -12.09 2.57 -5.62
CA TRP A 180 -11.18 3.33 -4.77
C TRP A 180 -9.73 2.87 -4.89
N ASN A 181 -9.51 1.55 -5.04
CA ASN A 181 -8.17 1.03 -5.30
C ASN A 181 -7.59 1.65 -6.57
N ASP A 182 -8.34 1.64 -7.67
CA ASP A 182 -7.84 2.18 -8.94
C ASP A 182 -7.58 3.69 -8.86
N LEU A 183 -8.41 4.44 -8.13
CA LEU A 183 -8.17 5.86 -7.86
C LEU A 183 -6.87 6.08 -7.06
N LEU A 184 -6.65 5.30 -5.99
CA LEU A 184 -5.45 5.42 -5.17
C LEU A 184 -4.18 4.98 -5.93
N ILE A 185 -4.25 3.95 -6.76
CA ILE A 185 -3.15 3.54 -7.62
C ILE A 185 -2.90 4.58 -8.71
N GLY A 186 -3.94 5.12 -9.35
CA GLY A 186 -3.83 6.20 -10.34
C GLY A 186 -3.09 7.42 -9.81
N ARG A 187 -3.47 7.89 -8.62
CA ARG A 187 -2.79 8.99 -7.91
C ARG A 187 -1.29 8.72 -7.67
N LEU A 188 -0.92 7.48 -7.38
CA LEU A 188 0.46 7.07 -7.10
C LEU A 188 1.31 6.85 -8.36
N SER A 189 0.67 6.54 -9.49
CA SER A 189 1.30 5.99 -10.69
C SER A 189 1.53 7.02 -11.80
N VAL A 190 1.36 8.32 -11.53
CA VAL A 190 1.49 9.40 -12.52
C VAL A 190 2.83 9.37 -13.26
N GLU A 191 3.89 8.83 -12.65
CA GLU A 191 5.26 8.85 -13.19
C GLU A 191 5.79 7.48 -13.67
N SER A 192 5.13 6.37 -13.34
CA SER A 192 5.60 5.02 -13.75
C SER A 192 4.45 4.09 -14.09
N SER A 193 4.58 3.40 -15.22
CA SER A 193 3.62 2.40 -15.67
C SER A 193 3.63 1.12 -14.85
N LEU A 194 4.74 0.77 -14.17
CA LEU A 194 4.86 -0.50 -13.43
C LEU A 194 3.93 -0.56 -12.22
N ARG A 195 3.63 0.59 -11.61
CA ARG A 195 2.77 0.70 -10.43
C ARG A 195 1.31 0.36 -10.73
N PHE A 196 0.87 0.53 -11.98
CA PHE A 196 -0.47 0.11 -12.40
C PHE A 196 -0.68 -1.41 -12.35
N ALA A 197 0.37 -2.22 -12.23
CA ALA A 197 0.24 -3.68 -12.05
C ALA A 197 -0.55 -4.05 -10.77
N TYR A 198 -0.67 -3.12 -9.82
CA TYR A 198 -1.44 -3.30 -8.58
C TYR A 198 -2.85 -2.71 -8.64
N SER A 199 -3.28 -2.17 -9.79
CA SER A 199 -4.68 -1.81 -10.03
C SER A 199 -5.56 -3.06 -10.19
N ILE A 200 -6.87 -2.89 -10.03
CA ILE A 200 -7.86 -3.90 -10.38
C ILE A 200 -8.28 -3.70 -11.84
N ASP A 201 -8.45 -2.44 -12.24
CA ASP A 201 -8.69 -2.04 -13.62
C ASP A 201 -7.65 -1.00 -14.03
N THR A 202 -6.69 -1.45 -14.84
CA THR A 202 -5.58 -0.62 -15.31
C THR A 202 -6.03 0.59 -16.09
N GLN A 203 -7.09 0.49 -16.89
CA GLN A 203 -7.54 1.62 -17.69
C GLN A 203 -8.18 2.69 -16.79
N ARG A 204 -9.10 2.27 -15.91
CA ARG A 204 -9.70 3.19 -14.94
C ARG A 204 -8.66 3.86 -14.04
N ALA A 205 -7.64 3.12 -13.61
CA ALA A 205 -6.55 3.69 -12.82
C ALA A 205 -5.75 4.75 -13.59
N LYS A 206 -5.51 4.53 -14.89
CA LYS A 206 -4.84 5.52 -15.76
C LYS A 206 -5.69 6.76 -15.94
N ASP A 207 -6.99 6.61 -16.21
CA ASP A 207 -7.92 7.72 -16.37
C ASP A 207 -7.90 8.62 -15.11
N PHE A 208 -7.94 8.03 -13.90
CA PHE A 208 -7.77 8.77 -12.65
C PHE A 208 -6.40 9.45 -12.50
N GLY A 209 -5.33 8.81 -12.97
CA GLY A 209 -3.99 9.38 -12.96
C GLY A 209 -3.87 10.62 -13.85
N GLU A 210 -4.50 10.59 -15.03
CA GLU A 210 -4.56 11.72 -15.97
C GLU A 210 -5.37 12.89 -15.39
N GLU A 211 -6.56 12.62 -14.85
CA GLU A 211 -7.40 13.64 -14.18
C GLU A 211 -6.65 14.38 -13.06
N ILE A 212 -5.85 13.66 -12.26
CA ILE A 212 -5.06 14.24 -11.17
C ILE A 212 -3.90 15.08 -11.72
N ARG A 213 -3.28 14.65 -12.84
CA ARG A 213 -2.17 15.37 -13.47
C ARG A 213 -2.62 16.70 -14.09
N ASP A 214 -3.86 16.78 -14.56
CA ASP A 214 -4.37 17.95 -15.28
C ASP A 214 -4.96 19.02 -14.34
N GLY A 215 -5.24 18.70 -13.07
CA GLY A 215 -5.78 19.66 -12.09
C GLY A 215 -4.75 20.62 -11.49
N ASP A 216 -5.20 21.77 -10.95
CA ASP A 216 -4.35 22.72 -10.21
C ASP A 216 -3.98 22.22 -8.79
N MET A 217 -2.84 22.66 -8.23
CA MET A 217 -2.29 22.15 -6.96
C MET A 217 -3.19 22.41 -5.73
N GLU A 218 -3.82 23.57 -5.62
CA GLU A 218 -4.77 23.85 -4.53
C GLU A 218 -6.02 22.96 -4.66
N HIS A 219 -6.52 22.84 -5.89
CA HIS A 219 -7.66 21.98 -6.21
C HIS A 219 -7.37 20.50 -5.94
N ARG A 220 -6.14 20.02 -6.19
CA ARG A 220 -5.70 18.64 -5.89
C ARG A 220 -5.79 18.31 -4.41
N THR A 221 -5.43 19.25 -3.52
CA THR A 221 -5.42 19.01 -2.07
C THR A 221 -6.84 18.88 -1.52
N THR A 222 -7.72 19.80 -1.89
CA THR A 222 -9.14 19.77 -1.51
C THR A 222 -9.84 18.54 -2.09
N THR A 223 -9.58 18.22 -3.36
CA THR A 223 -10.12 17.02 -4.02
C THR A 223 -9.63 15.75 -3.33
N ALA A 224 -8.35 15.65 -2.98
CA ALA A 224 -7.82 14.50 -2.25
C ALA A 224 -8.50 14.32 -0.89
N TRP A 225 -8.72 15.40 -0.13
CA TRP A 225 -9.43 15.36 1.15
C TRP A 225 -10.88 14.89 0.99
N LEU A 226 -11.62 15.47 0.04
CA LEU A 226 -13.01 15.07 -0.25
C LEU A 226 -13.10 13.60 -0.69
N MET A 227 -12.18 13.16 -1.55
CA MET A 227 -12.11 11.77 -1.99
C MET A 227 -11.82 10.82 -0.84
N ASN A 228 -10.88 11.16 0.04
CA ASN A 228 -10.56 10.34 1.22
C ASN A 228 -11.75 10.28 2.20
N ALA A 229 -12.47 11.40 2.39
CA ALA A 229 -13.67 11.46 3.22
C ALA A 229 -14.82 10.61 2.63
N ALA A 230 -15.07 10.72 1.32
CA ALA A 230 -16.08 9.93 0.62
C ALA A 230 -15.75 8.44 0.60
N MET A 231 -14.48 8.08 0.45
CA MET A 231 -14.02 6.70 0.57
C MET A 231 -14.30 6.16 1.96
N ARG A 232 -13.90 6.89 3.00
CA ARG A 232 -14.12 6.51 4.40
C ARG A 232 -15.61 6.31 4.70
N ASP A 233 -16.45 7.26 4.30
CA ASP A 233 -17.90 7.18 4.50
C ASP A 233 -18.49 5.93 3.83
N MET A 234 -18.09 5.66 2.58
CA MET A 234 -18.50 4.45 1.87
C MET A 234 -18.08 3.17 2.61
N MET A 235 -16.85 3.12 3.13
CA MET A 235 -16.37 1.94 3.86
C MET A 235 -17.17 1.76 5.15
N ILE A 236 -17.35 2.81 5.96
CA ILE A 236 -18.13 2.76 7.21
C ILE A 236 -19.55 2.26 6.95
N GLN A 237 -20.22 2.78 5.93
CA GLN A 237 -21.60 2.38 5.60
C GLN A 237 -21.74 0.93 5.11
N ARG A 238 -20.65 0.29 4.67
CA ARG A 238 -20.68 -1.03 4.03
C ARG A 238 -19.93 -2.11 4.79
N THR A 239 -19.35 -1.79 5.94
CA THR A 239 -18.65 -2.73 6.83
C THR A 239 -19.36 -2.84 8.16
N SER A 240 -19.12 -3.94 8.86
CA SER A 240 -19.65 -4.17 10.20
C SER A 240 -19.01 -3.20 11.20
N ASP A 241 -19.74 -2.82 12.25
CA ASP A 241 -19.19 -1.92 13.28
C ASP A 241 -18.04 -2.57 14.08
N THR A 242 -18.03 -3.89 14.15
CA THR A 242 -17.05 -4.67 14.88
C THR A 242 -15.90 -5.11 13.97
N ALA A 243 -14.68 -4.85 14.43
CA ALA A 243 -13.48 -5.31 13.72
C ALA A 243 -13.25 -6.80 13.95
N ALA A 244 -13.05 -7.57 12.88
CA ALA A 244 -12.83 -9.02 12.95
C ALA A 244 -11.49 -9.39 13.63
N SER A 245 -10.40 -8.68 13.29
CA SER A 245 -9.09 -8.89 13.91
C SER A 245 -8.43 -7.57 14.34
N PRO A 246 -8.91 -6.92 15.43
CA PRO A 246 -8.48 -5.58 15.82
C PRO A 246 -6.97 -5.45 16.10
N ARG A 247 -6.36 -6.51 16.64
CA ARG A 247 -4.94 -6.58 17.01
C ARG A 247 -4.04 -6.79 15.79
N GLU A 248 -4.44 -7.67 14.89
CA GLU A 248 -3.69 -7.98 13.66
C GLU A 248 -3.69 -6.76 12.73
N ASN A 249 -4.83 -6.08 12.58
CA ASN A 249 -4.92 -4.82 11.84
C ASN A 249 -3.97 -3.75 12.41
N ARG A 250 -3.89 -3.62 13.74
CA ARG A 250 -2.97 -2.68 14.38
C ARG A 250 -1.50 -3.03 14.13
N ALA A 251 -1.15 -4.31 14.16
CA ALA A 251 0.22 -4.75 13.90
C ALA A 251 0.65 -4.46 12.44
N VAL A 252 -0.24 -4.73 11.48
CA VAL A 252 -0.02 -4.39 10.07
C VAL A 252 0.09 -2.87 9.89
N ALA A 253 -0.85 -2.10 10.42
CA ALA A 253 -0.80 -0.64 10.29
C ALA A 253 0.45 -0.03 10.94
N SER A 254 0.84 -0.51 12.12
CA SER A 254 2.04 -0.02 12.82
C SER A 254 3.33 -0.33 12.05
N SER A 255 3.45 -1.53 11.49
CA SER A 255 4.62 -1.91 10.69
C SER A 255 4.68 -1.13 9.37
N VAL A 256 3.54 -0.91 8.72
CA VAL A 256 3.44 -0.04 7.54
C VAL A 256 3.81 1.40 7.91
N LEU A 257 3.26 1.97 8.98
CA LEU A 257 3.63 3.30 9.44
C LEU A 257 5.11 3.43 9.75
N GLN A 258 5.76 2.40 10.29
CA GLN A 258 7.21 2.40 10.52
C GLN A 258 8.04 2.39 9.21
N MET A 259 7.45 2.00 8.06
CA MET A 259 8.10 2.19 6.76
C MET A 259 8.18 3.67 6.41
N PHE A 260 7.31 4.49 7.00
CA PHE A 260 7.27 5.93 6.83
C PHE A 260 7.90 6.61 8.05
N ARG A 261 9.18 6.99 7.94
CA ARG A 261 9.92 7.65 9.03
C ARG A 261 9.12 8.81 9.66
N PRO A 262 9.08 8.94 10.99
CA PRO A 262 8.38 10.04 11.67
C PRO A 262 8.79 11.44 11.19
N ALA A 263 10.03 11.60 10.70
CA ALA A 263 10.56 12.85 10.17
C ALA A 263 9.81 13.37 8.93
N LEU A 264 9.08 12.49 8.24
CA LEU A 264 8.20 12.87 7.14
C LEU A 264 6.99 13.65 7.63
N PHE A 265 6.62 13.52 8.90
CA PHE A 265 5.47 14.16 9.51
C PHE A 265 5.90 15.31 10.41
N ASP A 266 5.09 16.36 10.48
CA ASP A 266 5.21 17.46 11.41
C ASP A 266 4.70 17.04 12.80
N SER A 267 4.72 17.97 13.75
CA SER A 267 4.25 17.72 15.12
C SER A 267 2.75 17.41 15.22
N LEU A 268 1.98 17.67 14.15
CA LEU A 268 0.55 17.38 14.05
C LEU A 268 0.29 16.06 13.30
N GLY A 269 1.34 15.36 12.85
CA GLY A 269 1.21 14.13 12.08
C GLY A 269 0.89 14.36 10.60
N HIS A 270 0.95 15.60 10.11
CA HIS A 270 0.83 15.90 8.69
C HIS A 270 2.19 15.79 8.01
N PRO A 271 2.29 15.24 6.81
CA PRO A 271 3.56 15.19 6.11
C PRO A 271 4.09 16.60 5.85
N LYS A 272 5.35 16.84 6.24
CA LYS A 272 6.05 18.10 6.02
C LYS A 272 6.10 18.41 4.53
N SER A 273 5.79 19.66 4.17
CA SER A 273 5.92 20.12 2.79
C SER A 273 7.35 19.90 2.27
N THR A 274 7.47 19.63 0.96
CA THR A 274 8.76 19.39 0.30
C THR A 274 9.74 20.53 0.57
N TRP A 275 9.24 21.77 0.60
CA TRP A 275 10.00 22.98 0.91
C TRP A 275 10.52 23.06 2.36
N MET A 276 9.67 22.81 3.37
CA MET A 276 10.12 22.79 4.78
C MET A 276 11.19 21.73 5.01
N HIS A 277 11.07 20.60 4.32
CA HIS A 277 12.04 19.53 4.46
C HIS A 277 13.34 19.82 3.70
N GLN A 278 13.29 20.47 2.53
CA GLN A 278 14.46 20.98 1.83
C GLN A 278 15.21 22.00 2.70
N LEU A 279 14.50 22.92 3.37
CA LEU A 279 15.11 23.83 4.33
C LEU A 279 15.76 23.12 5.51
N HIS A 280 15.15 22.04 6.02
CA HIS A 280 15.69 21.29 7.16
C HIS A 280 16.92 20.45 6.79
N LEU A 281 17.02 20.00 5.54
CA LEU A 281 18.18 19.29 5.01
C LEU A 281 19.31 20.26 4.63
N ASN A 282 18.98 21.38 3.99
CA ASN A 282 19.95 22.42 3.64
C ASN A 282 20.46 23.17 4.87
N GLY A 283 19.66 23.28 5.95
CA GLY A 283 20.11 23.82 7.23
C GLY A 283 21.11 22.93 7.99
N ARG A 284 21.38 21.70 7.52
CA ARG A 284 22.45 20.83 8.05
C ARG A 284 23.72 20.84 7.19
N HIS A 285 23.65 21.39 5.98
CA HIS A 285 24.76 21.57 5.06
C HIS A 285 24.70 23.00 4.48
N ASP A 286 25.02 24.01 5.30
CA ASP A 286 25.80 25.19 4.90
C ASP A 286 25.73 26.34 5.93
N ASP A 287 26.88 26.61 6.55
CA ASP A 287 27.31 27.95 6.96
C ASP A 287 27.69 28.83 5.74
N GLY A 288 27.36 28.42 4.50
CA GLY A 288 27.83 29.04 3.25
C GLY A 288 26.76 29.67 2.33
N PHE A 289 25.46 29.38 2.49
CA PHE A 289 24.48 29.68 1.43
C PHE A 289 23.69 31.00 1.59
N VAL A 290 24.06 31.88 2.53
CA VAL A 290 23.32 33.15 2.76
C VAL A 290 23.69 34.26 1.74
N ARG A 291 24.56 34.00 0.74
CA ARG A 291 25.03 35.07 -0.17
C ARG A 291 24.49 35.12 -1.59
N SER A 292 23.69 34.17 -2.09
CA SER A 292 23.35 34.18 -3.54
C SER A 292 21.90 34.51 -3.93
N ILE A 293 21.03 34.93 -3.00
CA ILE A 293 19.68 35.43 -3.36
C ILE A 293 19.45 36.80 -2.75
N MET A 294 20.21 37.78 -3.25
CA MET A 294 19.87 39.19 -3.27
C MET A 294 20.68 39.87 -4.38
N ILE A 295 20.46 39.46 -5.64
CA ILE A 295 20.56 40.29 -6.87
C ILE A 295 19.50 39.76 -7.84
#